data_AF-A0A849S326-F1
#
_entry.id   AF-A0A849S326-F1
#
_cell.length_a   1.000
_cell.length_b   1.000
_cell.length_c   1.000
_cell.angle_alpha   90.00
_cell.angle_beta   90.00
_cell.angle_gamma   90.00
#
_symmetry.space_group_name_H-M   'P 1'
#
loop_
_entity.id
_entity.type
_entity.pdbx_description
1 polymer ?
#
loop_
_entity_poly.entity_id
_entity_poly.type
_entity_poly.pdbx_seq_one_letter_code
_entity_poly.pdbx_strand_id
1 'polypeptide(L)'
;MMNRASAKAGLSAMMKQPAPKSASDEALNALLATVTKSVGLVDEIGVGEDKTRENTKLSDAGKQEQLKQHSEKSLPELEFVGRKVNDARALYARLTALTLDPITAIPKGVNDVVDAQRAQWIWQSVGESDAPATWLKALETDDLETARALLSVPGRPWIPADIRARGEEEFARRTNPTVFEQRRSVEYLRDQLLALAELLRQWLVGLGANPETVAKTLGLK
;
A
#
# COMPACT_ATOMS: atom_id res chain seq x y z
N MET A 1 15.87 18.80 -3.10
CA MET A 1 16.42 17.79 -4.03
C MET A 1 17.07 16.70 -3.22
N MET A 2 16.69 15.44 -3.43
CA MET A 2 17.22 14.29 -2.69
C MET A 2 18.49 13.77 -3.39
N ASN A 3 19.61 13.69 -2.66
CA ASN A 3 20.87 13.19 -3.20
C ASN A 3 21.09 11.71 -2.83
N ARG A 4 22.08 11.05 -3.44
CA ARG A 4 22.42 9.64 -3.18
C ARG A 4 22.64 9.32 -1.70
N ALA A 5 23.31 10.20 -0.96
CA ALA A 5 23.56 10.01 0.47
C ALA A 5 22.25 10.03 1.27
N SER A 6 21.32 10.92 0.94
CA SER A 6 19.97 10.95 1.51
C SER A 6 19.14 9.71 1.12
N ALA A 7 19.26 9.24 -0.12
CA ALA A 7 18.61 8.00 -0.57
C ALA A 7 19.09 6.78 0.22
N LYS A 8 20.41 6.60 0.33
CA LYS A 8 20.99 5.53 1.13
C LYS A 8 20.66 5.63 2.61
N ALA A 9 20.68 6.83 3.18
CA ALA A 9 20.30 7.05 4.57
C ALA A 9 18.84 6.66 4.80
N GLY A 10 17.93 7.02 3.88
CA GLY A 10 16.53 6.59 3.90
C GLY A 10 16.37 5.08 3.86
N LEU A 11 17.02 4.41 2.90
CA LEU A 11 17.00 2.93 2.78
C LEU A 11 17.56 2.24 4.03
N SER A 12 18.66 2.75 4.57
CA SER A 12 19.27 2.23 5.80
C SER A 12 18.40 2.47 7.02
N ALA A 13 17.66 3.59 7.06
CA ALA A 13 16.72 3.88 8.14
C ALA A 13 15.52 2.94 8.10
N MET A 14 15.01 2.59 6.91
CA MET A 14 13.92 1.62 6.76
C MET A 14 14.29 0.25 7.36
N MET A 15 15.53 -0.23 7.16
CA MET A 15 15.99 -1.49 7.76
C MET A 15 16.14 -1.45 9.29
N LYS A 16 16.20 -0.26 9.87
CA LYS A 16 16.33 -0.05 11.32
C LYS A 16 14.99 0.25 11.99
N GLN A 17 13.90 0.38 11.23
CA GLN A 17 12.58 0.60 11.82
C GLN A 17 12.13 -0.66 12.56
N PRO A 18 11.62 -0.53 13.80
CA PRO A 18 11.09 -1.67 14.52
C PRO A 18 9.91 -2.25 13.75
N ALA A 19 10.01 -3.52 13.38
CA ALA A 19 8.90 -4.24 12.78
C ALA A 19 7.76 -4.37 13.81
N PRO A 20 6.48 -4.23 13.39
CA PRO A 20 5.37 -4.53 14.27
C PRO A 20 5.41 -6.01 14.65
N LYS A 21 4.94 -6.35 15.86
CA LYS A 21 4.89 -7.75 16.34
C LYS A 21 4.09 -8.69 15.44
N SER A 22 3.19 -8.14 14.63
CA SER A 22 2.35 -8.85 13.66
C SER A 22 3.02 -9.04 12.29
N ALA A 23 4.27 -8.62 12.10
CA ALA A 23 5.01 -8.87 10.87
C ALA A 23 5.65 -10.27 10.90
N SER A 24 5.33 -11.10 9.92
CA SER A 24 5.93 -12.42 9.78
C SER A 24 7.39 -12.34 9.33
N ASP A 25 8.20 -13.31 9.74
CA ASP A 25 9.59 -13.44 9.30
C ASP A 25 9.70 -13.50 7.77
N GLU A 26 8.73 -14.11 7.10
CA GLU A 26 8.66 -14.16 5.63
C GLU A 26 8.51 -12.76 5.02
N ALA A 27 7.60 -11.93 5.55
CA ALA A 27 7.41 -10.55 5.11
C ALA A 27 8.66 -9.70 5.36
N LEU A 28 9.31 -9.89 6.52
CA LEU A 28 10.55 -9.21 6.87
C LEU A 28 11.72 -9.62 5.95
N ASN A 29 11.87 -10.92 5.67
CA ASN A 29 12.89 -11.43 4.76
C ASN A 29 12.67 -10.94 3.32
N ALA A 30 11.42 -10.91 2.85
CA ALA A 30 11.06 -10.36 1.55
C ALA A 30 11.38 -8.87 1.44
N LEU A 31 11.11 -8.09 2.50
CA LEU A 31 11.47 -6.67 2.57
C LEU A 31 13.00 -6.49 2.54
N LEU A 32 13.73 -7.21 3.41
CA LEU A 32 15.19 -7.14 3.50
C LEU A 32 15.86 -7.46 2.16
N ALA A 33 15.40 -8.51 1.46
CA ALA A 33 15.92 -8.86 0.14
C ALA A 33 15.67 -7.74 -0.88
N THR A 34 14.48 -7.13 -0.85
CA THR A 34 14.12 -6.05 -1.78
C THR A 34 14.91 -4.77 -1.51
N VAL A 35 15.07 -4.39 -0.24
CA VAL A 35 15.88 -3.23 0.17
C VAL A 35 17.36 -3.46 -0.16
N THR A 36 17.91 -4.62 0.15
CA THR A 36 19.33 -4.96 -0.13
C THR A 36 19.62 -4.85 -1.63
N LYS A 37 18.75 -5.43 -2.47
CA LYS A 37 18.89 -5.32 -3.94
C LYS A 37 18.77 -3.87 -4.41
N SER A 38 17.86 -3.09 -3.83
CA SER A 38 17.68 -1.68 -4.18
C SER A 38 18.89 -0.83 -3.77
N VAL A 39 19.50 -1.09 -2.62
CA VAL A 39 20.74 -0.43 -2.19
C VAL A 39 21.88 -0.72 -3.17
N GLY A 40 22.02 -1.97 -3.62
CA GLY A 40 23.02 -2.34 -4.63
C GLY A 40 22.86 -1.56 -5.93
N LEU A 41 21.64 -1.44 -6.44
CA LEU A 41 21.35 -0.67 -7.66
C LEU A 41 21.58 0.84 -7.48
N VAL A 42 21.19 1.39 -6.33
CA VAL A 42 21.49 2.80 -5.98
C VAL A 42 22.99 3.05 -5.97
N ASP A 43 23.77 2.06 -5.55
CA ASP A 43 25.22 2.13 -5.57
C ASP A 43 25.83 2.11 -6.98
N GLU A 44 25.36 1.20 -7.83
CA GLU A 44 25.82 1.08 -9.21
C GLU A 44 25.52 2.34 -10.03
N ILE A 45 24.30 2.84 -9.94
CA ILE A 45 23.88 4.10 -10.57
C ILE A 45 24.70 5.26 -10.01
N GLY A 46 24.91 5.30 -8.70
CA GLY A 46 25.69 6.34 -8.03
C GLY A 46 27.13 6.42 -8.49
N VAL A 47 27.78 5.29 -8.80
CA VAL A 47 29.12 5.29 -9.43
C VAL A 47 29.08 5.94 -10.81
N GLY A 48 28.00 5.75 -11.57
CA GLY A 48 27.77 6.44 -12.83
C GLY A 48 27.59 7.94 -12.66
N GLU A 49 26.84 8.37 -11.64
CA GLU A 49 26.64 9.79 -11.31
C GLU A 49 27.96 10.49 -10.99
N ASP A 50 28.80 9.90 -10.14
CA ASP A 50 30.07 10.47 -9.70
C ASP A 50 30.98 10.70 -10.91
N LYS A 51 31.07 9.71 -11.81
CA LYS A 51 31.82 9.82 -13.08
C LYS A 51 31.33 10.97 -13.96
N THR A 52 30.02 11.19 -14.05
CA THR A 52 29.45 12.30 -14.83
C THR A 52 29.74 13.66 -14.18
N ARG A 53 29.64 13.74 -12.85
CA ARG A 53 29.92 14.99 -12.11
C ARG A 53 31.38 15.41 -12.20
N GLU A 54 32.30 14.44 -12.11
CA GLU A 54 33.75 14.64 -12.18
C GLU A 54 34.26 14.85 -13.62
N ASN A 55 33.42 14.61 -14.64
CA ASN A 55 33.81 14.77 -16.03
C ASN A 55 34.03 16.26 -16.38
N THR A 56 35.30 16.66 -16.48
CA THR A 56 35.72 18.05 -16.79
C THR A 56 35.49 18.44 -18.25
N LYS A 57 35.17 17.49 -19.13
CA LYS A 57 34.91 17.74 -20.56
C LYS A 57 33.47 18.15 -20.85
N LEU A 58 32.57 18.02 -19.87
CA LEU A 58 31.15 18.35 -20.02
C LEU A 58 30.84 19.70 -19.38
N SER A 59 30.04 20.50 -20.09
CA SER A 59 29.37 21.67 -19.50
C SER A 59 28.34 21.22 -18.47
N ASP A 60 27.87 22.13 -17.62
CA ASP A 60 26.85 21.81 -16.62
C ASP A 60 25.55 21.29 -17.26
N ALA A 61 25.15 21.87 -18.40
CA ALA A 61 24.03 21.36 -19.19
C ALA A 61 24.30 19.94 -19.73
N GLY A 62 25.52 19.67 -20.20
CA GLY A 62 25.92 18.34 -20.65
C GLY A 62 25.94 17.31 -19.52
N LYS A 63 26.34 17.71 -18.30
CA LYS A 63 26.29 16.86 -17.11
C LYS A 63 24.85 16.53 -16.73
N GLN A 64 23.95 17.51 -16.72
CA GLN A 64 22.53 17.26 -16.44
C GLN A 64 21.89 16.31 -17.45
N GLU A 65 22.14 16.51 -18.75
CA GLU A 65 21.61 15.63 -19.78
C GLU A 65 22.16 14.20 -19.65
N GLN A 66 23.45 14.04 -19.32
CA GLN A 66 24.02 12.71 -19.10
C GLN A 66 23.48 12.04 -17.83
N LEU A 67 23.27 12.78 -16.74
CA LEU A 67 22.63 12.27 -15.51
C LEU A 67 21.20 11.80 -15.79
N LYS A 68 20.43 12.60 -16.55
CA LYS A 68 19.09 12.21 -17.00
C LYS A 68 19.14 10.91 -17.80
N GLN A 69 20.01 10.80 -18.80
CA GLN A 69 20.14 9.56 -19.60
C GLN A 69 20.55 8.35 -18.77
N HIS A 70 21.44 8.51 -17.79
CA HIS A 70 21.80 7.44 -16.86
C HIS A 70 20.59 7.00 -16.03
N SER A 71 19.87 7.96 -15.44
CA SER A 71 18.69 7.66 -14.65
C SER A 71 17.59 6.95 -15.44
N GLU A 72 17.36 7.34 -16.70
CA GLU A 72 16.39 6.70 -17.60
C GLU A 72 16.82 5.29 -18.02
N LYS A 73 18.12 5.07 -18.29
CA LYS A 73 18.66 3.75 -18.63
C LYS A 73 18.57 2.73 -17.50
N SER A 74 18.59 3.19 -16.25
CA SER A 74 18.50 2.32 -15.07
C SER A 74 17.05 2.02 -14.65
N LEU A 75 16.05 2.66 -15.25
CA LEU A 75 14.63 2.39 -14.94
C LEU A 75 14.23 0.91 -15.13
N PRO A 76 14.60 0.21 -16.21
CA PRO A 76 14.25 -1.21 -16.39
C PRO A 76 14.75 -2.10 -15.24
N GLU A 77 15.92 -1.78 -14.68
CA GLU A 77 16.50 -2.52 -13.56
C GLU A 77 15.70 -2.35 -12.27
N LEU A 78 14.95 -1.25 -12.14
CA LEU A 78 14.11 -0.92 -10.99
C LEU A 78 12.67 -1.42 -11.11
N GLU A 79 12.26 -1.96 -12.27
CA GLU A 79 10.92 -2.52 -12.45
C GLU A 79 10.58 -3.63 -11.44
N PHE A 80 11.58 -4.33 -10.90
CA PHE A 80 11.32 -5.33 -9.86
C PHE A 80 10.70 -4.73 -8.60
N VAL A 81 11.03 -3.48 -8.25
CA VAL A 81 10.41 -2.76 -7.12
C VAL A 81 8.93 -2.56 -7.41
N GLY A 82 8.60 -2.07 -8.62
CA GLY A 82 7.21 -1.90 -9.04
C GLY A 82 6.42 -3.20 -9.07
N ARG A 83 7.03 -4.31 -9.52
CA ARG A 83 6.43 -5.65 -9.44
C ARG A 83 6.13 -6.03 -7.99
N LYS A 84 7.10 -5.88 -7.07
CA LYS A 84 6.91 -6.19 -5.65
C LYS A 84 5.83 -5.34 -4.99
N VAL A 85 5.76 -4.04 -5.31
CA VAL A 85 4.67 -3.15 -4.86
C VAL A 85 3.31 -3.67 -5.33
N ASN A 86 3.20 -4.05 -6.60
CA ASN A 86 1.94 -4.54 -7.16
C ASN A 86 1.54 -5.91 -6.58
N ASP A 87 2.49 -6.83 -6.40
CA ASP A 87 2.26 -8.13 -5.77
C ASP A 87 1.74 -7.95 -4.34
N ALA A 88 2.36 -7.08 -3.54
CA ALA A 88 1.94 -6.79 -2.18
C ALA A 88 0.54 -6.14 -2.13
N ARG A 89 0.22 -5.23 -3.07
CA ARG A 89 -1.12 -4.65 -3.20
C ARG A 89 -2.18 -5.71 -3.54
N ALA A 90 -1.89 -6.58 -4.51
CA ALA A 90 -2.81 -7.64 -4.91
C ALA A 90 -3.05 -8.63 -3.78
N LEU A 91 -2.00 -9.02 -3.07
CA LEU A 91 -2.10 -9.92 -1.91
C LEU A 91 -2.87 -9.26 -0.76
N TYR A 92 -2.60 -7.99 -0.44
CA TYR A 92 -3.36 -7.25 0.57
C TYR A 92 -4.85 -7.19 0.22
N ALA A 93 -5.19 -6.87 -1.05
CA ALA A 93 -6.58 -6.84 -1.50
C ALA A 93 -7.26 -8.20 -1.35
N ARG A 94 -6.56 -9.29 -1.71
CA ARG A 94 -7.06 -10.67 -1.56
C ARG A 94 -7.29 -11.03 -0.08
N LEU A 95 -6.36 -10.73 0.80
CA LEU A 95 -6.49 -11.01 2.24
C LEU A 95 -7.57 -10.14 2.89
N THR A 96 -7.72 -8.90 2.44
CA THR A 96 -8.82 -8.00 2.84
C THR A 96 -10.16 -8.59 2.42
N ALA A 97 -10.29 -9.08 1.18
CA ALA A 97 -11.49 -9.80 0.76
C ALA A 97 -11.74 -11.03 1.64
N LEU A 98 -10.76 -11.91 1.85
CA LEU A 98 -10.94 -13.10 2.69
C LEU A 98 -11.32 -12.81 4.16
N THR A 99 -11.02 -11.61 4.67
CA THR A 99 -11.38 -11.20 6.04
C THR A 99 -12.71 -10.45 6.11
N LEU A 100 -13.10 -9.72 5.05
CA LEU A 100 -14.24 -8.80 5.06
C LEU A 100 -15.34 -9.15 4.04
N ASP A 101 -15.16 -10.18 3.21
CA ASP A 101 -16.17 -10.68 2.25
C ASP A 101 -17.53 -10.93 2.93
N PRO A 102 -17.61 -11.52 4.14
CA PRO A 102 -18.89 -11.75 4.80
C PRO A 102 -19.72 -10.48 5.04
N ILE A 103 -19.06 -9.33 5.27
CA ILE A 103 -19.72 -8.04 5.57
C ILE A 103 -19.78 -7.10 4.36
N THR A 104 -19.11 -7.43 3.24
CA THR A 104 -19.02 -6.56 2.05
C THR A 104 -19.66 -7.15 0.80
N ALA A 105 -19.73 -8.47 0.67
CA ALA A 105 -20.30 -9.13 -0.51
C ALA A 105 -21.77 -9.51 -0.31
N ILE A 106 -22.56 -9.37 -1.37
CA ILE A 106 -23.93 -9.90 -1.42
C ILE A 106 -23.84 -11.44 -1.62
N PRO A 107 -24.48 -12.25 -0.77
CA PRO A 107 -24.41 -13.71 -0.90
C PRO A 107 -25.00 -14.18 -2.24
N LYS A 108 -24.30 -15.12 -2.90
CA LYS A 108 -24.76 -15.67 -4.18
C LYS A 108 -26.12 -16.36 -4.02
N GLY A 109 -27.07 -16.03 -4.90
CA GLY A 109 -28.42 -16.61 -4.90
C GLY A 109 -29.45 -15.83 -4.08
N VAL A 110 -29.07 -14.71 -3.46
CA VAL A 110 -30.01 -13.75 -2.87
C VAL A 110 -30.56 -12.84 -3.96
N ASN A 111 -31.85 -12.49 -3.86
CA ASN A 111 -32.46 -11.52 -4.76
C ASN A 111 -31.98 -10.11 -4.37
N ASP A 112 -31.17 -9.49 -5.23
CA ASP A 112 -30.59 -8.16 -5.00
C ASP A 112 -31.63 -7.09 -4.64
N VAL A 113 -32.85 -7.20 -5.17
CA VAL A 113 -33.94 -6.26 -4.87
C VAL A 113 -34.46 -6.47 -3.44
N VAL A 114 -34.56 -7.72 -2.98
CA VAL A 114 -35.01 -8.05 -1.63
C VAL A 114 -33.95 -7.64 -0.60
N ASP A 115 -32.66 -7.88 -0.89
CA ASP A 115 -31.55 -7.45 -0.04
C ASP A 115 -31.51 -5.92 0.07
N ALA A 116 -31.68 -5.21 -1.05
CA ALA A 116 -31.75 -3.76 -1.07
C ALA A 116 -32.95 -3.21 -0.25
N GLN A 117 -34.13 -3.84 -0.35
CA GLN A 117 -35.31 -3.44 0.43
C GLN A 117 -35.11 -3.68 1.93
N ARG A 118 -34.54 -4.82 2.31
CA ARG A 118 -34.23 -5.10 3.72
C ARG A 118 -33.18 -4.14 4.27
N ALA A 119 -32.14 -3.87 3.49
CA ALA A 119 -31.11 -2.92 3.86
C ALA A 119 -31.70 -1.50 4.03
N GLN A 120 -32.66 -1.11 3.18
CA GLN A 120 -33.40 0.14 3.32
C GLN A 120 -34.27 0.18 4.59
N TRP A 121 -34.90 -0.92 4.98
CA TRP A 121 -35.67 -0.98 6.24
C TRP A 121 -34.78 -0.87 7.48
N ILE A 122 -33.67 -1.61 7.50
CA ILE A 122 -32.68 -1.52 8.57
C ILE A 122 -32.20 -0.07 8.70
N TRP A 123 -31.86 0.57 7.58
CA TRP A 123 -31.51 1.98 7.53
C TRP A 123 -32.59 2.90 8.13
N GLN A 124 -33.85 2.78 7.71
CA GLN A 124 -34.94 3.62 8.23
C GLN A 124 -35.16 3.45 9.73
N SER A 125 -34.81 2.29 10.28
CA SER A 125 -34.92 2.01 11.71
C SER A 125 -33.74 2.52 12.55
N VAL A 126 -32.61 2.87 11.91
CA VAL A 126 -31.39 3.31 12.59
C VAL A 126 -31.18 4.80 12.32
N GLY A 127 -31.25 5.63 13.37
CA GLY A 127 -30.96 7.06 13.25
C GLY A 127 -29.50 7.31 12.83
N GLU A 128 -29.25 8.45 12.18
CA GLU A 128 -27.91 8.76 11.66
C GLU A 128 -26.82 8.77 12.75
N SER A 129 -27.16 9.27 13.94
CA SER A 129 -26.26 9.31 15.11
C SER A 129 -25.93 7.92 15.67
N ASP A 130 -26.83 6.94 15.47
CA ASP A 130 -26.75 5.63 16.10
C ASP A 130 -26.10 4.60 15.19
N ALA A 131 -25.94 4.92 13.90
CA ALA A 131 -25.38 4.03 12.91
C ALA A 131 -23.98 3.51 13.23
N PRO A 132 -23.01 4.32 13.71
CA PRO A 132 -21.69 3.79 14.08
C PRO A 132 -21.76 2.76 15.21
N ALA A 133 -22.55 3.04 16.26
CA ALA A 133 -22.72 2.13 17.40
C ALA A 133 -23.48 0.85 16.99
N THR A 134 -24.52 0.98 16.17
CA THR A 134 -25.30 -0.14 15.65
C THR A 134 -24.46 -1.03 14.75
N TRP A 135 -23.62 -0.43 13.90
CA TRP A 135 -22.71 -1.17 13.04
C TRP A 135 -21.66 -1.97 13.82
N LEU A 136 -21.02 -1.36 14.84
CA LEU A 136 -20.10 -2.08 15.72
C LEU A 136 -20.79 -3.24 16.44
N LYS A 137 -21.99 -2.99 16.99
CA LYS A 137 -22.78 -4.03 17.67
C LYS A 137 -23.14 -5.17 16.72
N ALA A 138 -23.54 -4.86 15.49
CA ALA A 138 -23.85 -5.86 14.48
C ALA A 138 -22.64 -6.76 14.18
N LEU A 139 -21.43 -6.19 14.09
CA LEU A 139 -20.19 -6.95 13.95
C LEU A 139 -19.84 -7.78 15.19
N GLU A 140 -20.16 -7.31 16.40
CA GLU A 140 -19.95 -8.06 17.64
C GLU A 140 -20.88 -9.28 17.73
N THR A 141 -22.12 -9.15 17.25
CA THR A 141 -23.14 -10.21 17.31
C THR A 141 -23.24 -11.08 16.05
N ASP A 142 -22.30 -10.95 15.11
CA ASP A 142 -22.34 -11.62 13.79
C ASP A 142 -23.62 -11.35 12.97
N ASP A 143 -24.26 -10.20 13.18
CA ASP A 143 -25.37 -9.73 12.35
C ASP A 143 -24.82 -9.09 11.06
N LEU A 144 -24.39 -9.95 10.15
CA LEU A 144 -23.78 -9.55 8.88
C LEU A 144 -24.78 -8.84 7.95
N GLU A 145 -26.08 -9.09 8.10
CA GLU A 145 -27.13 -8.45 7.33
C GLU A 145 -27.23 -6.96 7.70
N THR A 146 -27.31 -6.65 9.00
CA THR A 146 -27.28 -5.27 9.48
C THR A 146 -25.96 -4.57 9.17
N ALA A 147 -24.82 -5.25 9.40
CA ALA A 147 -23.51 -4.68 9.12
C ALA A 147 -23.33 -4.33 7.64
N ARG A 148 -23.78 -5.21 6.73
CA ARG A 148 -23.75 -4.98 5.28
C ARG A 148 -24.72 -3.89 4.86
N ALA A 149 -25.95 -3.91 5.37
CA ALA A 149 -26.98 -2.91 5.06
C ALA A 149 -26.52 -1.48 5.34
N LEU A 150 -25.86 -1.27 6.49
CA LEU A 150 -25.33 0.04 6.87
C LEU A 150 -24.14 0.48 5.99
N LEU A 151 -23.49 -0.45 5.27
CA LEU A 151 -22.40 -0.16 4.32
C LEU A 151 -22.85 -0.04 2.86
N SER A 152 -23.90 -0.73 2.42
CA SER A 152 -24.20 -0.90 0.99
C SER A 152 -25.27 0.04 0.42
N VAL A 153 -26.09 0.70 1.25
CA VAL A 153 -27.27 1.46 0.78
C VAL A 153 -26.92 2.91 0.37
N PRO A 154 -27.44 3.42 -0.75
CA PRO A 154 -27.34 4.84 -1.12
C PRO A 154 -27.98 5.75 -0.07
N GLY A 155 -27.31 6.85 0.31
CA GLY A 155 -27.80 7.76 1.36
C GLY A 155 -27.55 7.28 2.80
N ARG A 156 -26.69 6.27 2.98
CA ARG A 156 -26.30 5.72 4.28
C ARG A 156 -25.84 6.79 5.29
N PRO A 157 -26.11 6.59 6.60
CA PRO A 157 -25.49 7.35 7.66
C PRO A 157 -23.97 7.22 7.55
N TRP A 158 -23.27 8.31 7.80
CA TRP A 158 -21.82 8.30 7.76
C TRP A 158 -21.28 7.44 8.92
N ILE A 159 -20.68 6.29 8.59
CA ILE A 159 -19.82 5.57 9.52
C ILE A 159 -18.42 6.18 9.38
N PRO A 160 -17.87 6.81 10.43
CA PRO A 160 -16.53 7.36 10.39
C PRO A 160 -15.49 6.29 10.00
N ALA A 161 -14.52 6.68 9.17
CA ALA A 161 -13.54 5.75 8.62
C ALA A 161 -12.70 5.05 9.70
N ASP A 162 -12.41 5.74 10.80
CA ASP A 162 -11.72 5.20 11.98
C ASP A 162 -12.57 4.16 12.73
N ILE A 163 -13.86 4.44 12.93
CA ILE A 163 -14.80 3.49 13.52
C ILE A 163 -14.94 2.25 12.64
N ARG A 164 -15.08 2.47 11.34
CA ARG A 164 -15.15 1.40 10.35
C ARG A 164 -13.89 0.53 10.38
N ALA A 165 -12.71 1.14 10.32
CA ALA A 165 -11.45 0.40 10.37
C ALA A 165 -11.36 -0.44 11.65
N ARG A 166 -11.72 0.13 12.81
CA ARG A 166 -11.70 -0.58 14.09
C ARG A 166 -12.65 -1.77 14.12
N GLY A 167 -13.88 -1.62 13.64
CA GLY A 167 -14.83 -2.73 13.59
C GLY A 167 -14.39 -3.84 12.64
N GLU A 168 -13.88 -3.48 11.45
CA GLU A 168 -13.35 -4.43 10.47
C GLU A 168 -12.14 -5.20 11.01
N GLU A 169 -11.25 -4.54 11.77
CA GLU A 169 -10.13 -5.18 12.45
C GLU A 169 -10.58 -6.16 13.53
N GLU A 170 -11.47 -5.74 14.42
CA GLU A 170 -12.00 -6.57 15.50
C GLU A 170 -12.75 -7.79 14.97
N PHE A 171 -13.60 -7.59 13.97
CA PHE A 171 -14.32 -8.65 13.28
C PHE A 171 -13.35 -9.64 12.62
N ALA A 172 -12.38 -9.17 11.84
CA ALA A 172 -11.41 -10.01 11.16
C ALA A 172 -10.54 -10.80 12.14
N ARG A 173 -10.11 -10.17 13.24
CA ARG A 173 -9.33 -10.80 14.31
C ARG A 173 -10.09 -11.95 14.97
N ARG A 174 -11.41 -11.78 15.19
CA ARG A 174 -12.26 -12.80 15.82
C ARG A 174 -12.62 -13.93 14.86
N THR A 175 -13.01 -13.60 13.64
CA THR A 175 -13.58 -14.56 12.68
C THR A 175 -12.53 -15.30 11.86
N ASN A 176 -11.40 -14.66 11.56
CA ASN A 176 -10.32 -15.26 10.78
C ASN A 176 -8.93 -14.78 11.25
N PRO A 177 -8.51 -15.16 12.47
CA PRO A 177 -7.29 -14.64 13.10
C PRO A 177 -6.02 -14.90 12.26
N THR A 178 -5.91 -16.08 11.65
CA THR A 178 -4.74 -16.43 10.82
C THR A 178 -4.63 -15.52 9.60
N VAL A 179 -5.74 -15.31 8.87
CA VAL A 179 -5.74 -14.44 7.68
C VAL A 179 -5.59 -12.96 8.09
N PHE A 180 -6.12 -12.57 9.25
CA PHE A 180 -5.92 -11.24 9.81
C PHE A 180 -4.44 -10.95 10.10
N GLU A 181 -3.71 -11.85 10.76
CA GLU A 181 -2.27 -11.67 11.01
C GLU A 181 -1.45 -11.64 9.70
N GLN A 182 -1.79 -12.50 8.74
CA GLN A 182 -1.19 -12.45 7.40
C GLN A 182 -1.46 -11.11 6.71
N ARG A 183 -2.70 -10.59 6.80
CA ARG A 183 -3.07 -9.28 6.25
C ARG A 183 -2.21 -8.17 6.86
N ARG A 184 -2.01 -8.17 8.18
CA ARG A 184 -1.16 -7.20 8.91
C ARG A 184 0.31 -7.28 8.49
N SER A 185 0.84 -8.49 8.31
CA SER A 185 2.19 -8.69 7.78
C SER A 185 2.35 -8.12 6.37
N VAL A 186 1.38 -8.39 5.49
CA VAL A 186 1.41 -7.92 4.10
C VAL A 186 1.16 -6.42 3.99
N GLU A 187 0.31 -5.85 4.86
CA GLU A 187 0.10 -4.41 4.99
C GLU A 187 1.41 -3.70 5.29
N TYR A 188 2.13 -4.17 6.31
CA TYR A 188 3.44 -3.64 6.66
C TYR A 188 4.42 -3.72 5.48
N LEU A 189 4.54 -4.90 4.84
CA LEU A 189 5.40 -5.08 3.68
C LEU A 189 5.04 -4.12 2.54
N ARG A 190 3.75 -3.98 2.22
CA ARG A 190 3.24 -3.09 1.18
C ARG A 190 3.64 -1.64 1.46
N ASP A 191 3.42 -1.17 2.68
CA ASP A 191 3.67 0.23 3.05
C ASP A 191 5.17 0.54 3.01
N GLN A 192 6.01 -0.40 3.43
CA GLN A 192 7.46 -0.30 3.31
C GLN A 192 7.91 -0.30 1.83
N LEU A 193 7.36 -1.17 0.99
CA LEU A 193 7.67 -1.17 -0.44
C LEU A 193 7.25 0.12 -1.15
N LEU A 194 6.13 0.73 -0.73
CA LEU A 194 5.69 2.03 -1.23
C LEU A 194 6.64 3.16 -0.81
N ALA A 195 7.08 3.16 0.45
CA ALA A 195 8.08 4.11 0.92
C ALA A 195 9.41 3.97 0.17
N LEU A 196 9.86 2.74 -0.09
CA LEU A 196 11.03 2.43 -0.92
C LEU A 196 10.89 3.00 -2.33
N ALA A 197 9.77 2.71 -2.99
CA ALA A 197 9.48 3.21 -4.34
C ALA A 197 9.46 4.74 -4.37
N GLU A 198 8.88 5.39 -3.36
CA GLU A 198 8.83 6.85 -3.29
C GLU A 198 10.22 7.48 -3.08
N LEU A 199 11.07 6.87 -2.23
CA LEU A 199 12.47 7.31 -2.07
C LEU A 199 13.25 7.21 -3.37
N LEU A 200 13.11 6.10 -4.11
CA LEU A 200 13.75 5.91 -5.42
C LEU A 200 13.22 6.92 -6.44
N ARG A 201 11.90 7.18 -6.45
CA ARG A 201 11.28 8.19 -7.32
C ARG A 201 11.89 9.57 -7.08
N GLN A 202 11.94 10.01 -5.82
CA GLN A 202 12.45 11.33 -5.46
C GLN A 202 13.92 11.51 -5.85
N TRP A 203 14.72 10.46 -5.70
CA TRP A 203 16.12 10.49 -6.12
C TRP A 203 16.27 10.55 -7.64
N LEU A 204 15.62 9.65 -8.40
CA LEU A 204 15.71 9.64 -9.87
C LEU A 204 15.16 10.92 -10.52
N VAL A 205 14.04 11.44 -10.03
CA VAL A 205 13.51 12.74 -10.46
C VAL A 205 14.49 13.86 -10.12
N GLY A 206 15.17 13.77 -8.98
CA GLY A 206 16.26 14.69 -8.62
C GLY A 206 17.45 14.68 -9.58
N LEU A 207 17.64 13.58 -10.32
CA LEU A 207 18.66 13.47 -11.38
C LEU A 207 18.17 13.96 -12.76
N GLY A 208 16.89 14.32 -12.88
CA GLY A 208 16.28 14.80 -14.12
C GLY A 208 15.45 13.77 -14.88
N ALA A 209 15.21 12.58 -14.32
CA ALA A 209 14.34 11.58 -14.94
C ALA A 209 12.89 12.08 -15.07
N ASN A 210 12.18 11.62 -16.11
CA ASN A 210 10.76 11.93 -16.29
C ASN A 210 9.91 11.38 -15.12
N PRO A 211 9.17 12.24 -14.36
CA PRO A 211 8.45 11.81 -13.17
C PRO A 211 7.36 10.76 -13.42
N GLU A 212 6.63 10.85 -14.52
CA GLU A 212 5.54 9.93 -14.87
C GLU A 212 6.09 8.55 -15.22
N THR A 213 7.20 8.51 -15.96
CA THR A 213 7.86 7.27 -16.36
C THR A 213 8.42 6.56 -15.12
N VAL A 214 9.09 7.31 -14.23
CA VAL A 214 9.63 6.78 -12.96
C VAL A 214 8.49 6.25 -12.07
N ALA A 215 7.41 7.00 -11.91
CA ALA A 215 6.26 6.57 -11.10
C ALA A 215 5.65 5.28 -11.64
N LYS A 216 5.43 5.19 -12.95
CA LYS A 216 4.92 4.00 -13.62
C LYS A 216 5.84 2.78 -13.42
N THR A 217 7.14 2.94 -13.62
CA THR A 217 8.14 1.87 -13.44
C THR A 217 8.16 1.35 -12.00
N LEU A 218 8.03 2.24 -11.02
CA LEU A 218 8.06 1.91 -9.60
C LEU A 218 6.70 1.46 -9.05
N GLY A 219 5.67 1.33 -9.90
CA GLY A 219 4.33 0.90 -9.49
C GLY A 219 3.58 1.94 -8.65
N LEU A 220 3.99 3.20 -8.71
CA LEU A 220 3.31 4.33 -8.08
C LEU A 220 2.18 4.81 -9.01
N LYS A 221 1.04 5.21 -8.43
CA LYS A 221 -0.12 5.73 -9.16
C LYS A 221 -0.15 7.24 -9.06
#